data_AF-A0A9X9M756-F1
#
_entry.id   AF-A0A9X9M756-F1
#
_cell.length_a   1.000
_cell.length_b   1.000
_cell.length_c   1.000
_cell.angle_alpha   90.00
_cell.angle_beta   90.00
_cell.angle_gamma   90.00
#
_symmetry.space_group_name_H-M   'P 1'
#
loop_
_entity.id
_entity.type
_entity.pdbx_description
1 polymer ?
#
loop_
_entity_poly.entity_id
_entity_poly.type
_entity_poly.pdbx_seq_one_letter_code
_entity_poly.pdbx_strand_id
1 'polypeptide(L)' 'MWGDFEKPQGTVARFHIDQVTVSICTKLQDKKRVIGGLYRAKFKFSGLFKIQFY' A
#
# COMPACT_ATOMS: atom_id res chain seq x y z
N MET A 1 3.51 -23.27 26.94
CA MET A 1 3.26 -24.47 26.12
C MET A 1 4.54 -24.78 25.36
N TRP A 2 5.01 -26.02 25.38
CA TRP A 2 6.29 -26.39 24.78
C TRP A 2 6.00 -27.06 23.43
N GLY A 3 6.40 -26.41 22.33
CA GLY A 3 6.16 -26.93 20.96
C GLY A 3 5.24 -26.10 20.05
N ASP A 4 4.76 -24.92 20.45
CA ASP A 4 3.83 -24.09 19.67
C ASP A 4 4.47 -23.30 18.50
N PHE A 5 5.53 -23.81 17.88
CA PHE A 5 6.06 -23.17 16.69
C PHE A 5 5.17 -23.54 15.50
N GLU A 6 4.20 -22.68 15.21
CA GLU A 6 3.29 -22.86 14.08
C GLU A 6 4.03 -22.71 12.74
N LYS A 7 3.50 -23.40 11.72
CA LYS A 7 3.97 -23.25 10.34
C LYS A 7 3.67 -21.83 9.86
N PRO A 8 4.49 -21.27 8.95
CA PRO A 8 4.25 -19.91 8.45
C PRO A 8 2.86 -19.81 7.81
N GLN A 9 2.03 -18.93 8.36
CA GLN A 9 0.64 -18.74 7.96
C GLN A 9 0.50 -18.00 6.61
N GLY A 10 1.52 -17.23 6.23
CA GLY A 10 1.54 -16.46 5.00
C GLY A 10 2.73 -15.49 4.94
N THR A 11 2.79 -14.73 3.85
CA THR A 11 3.83 -13.72 3.63
C THR A 11 3.23 -12.32 3.76
N VAL A 12 3.89 -11.46 4.52
CA VAL A 12 3.47 -10.06 4.73
C VAL A 12 4.59 -9.14 4.28
N ALA A 13 4.26 -8.14 3.46
CA ALA A 13 5.17 -7.06 3.13
C ALA A 13 5.27 -6.10 4.32
N ARG A 14 6.50 -5.87 4.82
CA ARG A 14 6.78 -4.88 5.86
C ARG A 14 7.21 -3.59 5.18
N PHE A 15 6.57 -2.48 5.55
CA PHE A 15 6.91 -1.16 5.04
C PHE A 15 7.14 -0.16 6.17
N HIS A 16 8.03 0.79 5.93
CA HIS A 16 8.28 1.92 6.82
C HIS A 16 7.30 3.06 6.53
N ILE A 17 7.09 3.96 7.51
CA ILE A 17 6.10 5.05 7.43
C ILE A 17 6.31 5.94 6.19
N ASP A 18 7.57 6.21 5.83
CA ASP A 18 7.92 7.07 4.69
C ASP A 18 8.22 6.28 3.40
N GLN A 19 7.87 4.99 3.37
CA GLN A 19 8.13 4.15 2.21
C GLN A 19 7.00 4.25 1.19
N VAL A 20 7.37 4.57 -0.06
CA VAL A 20 6.42 4.55 -1.18
C VAL A 20 6.06 3.10 -1.52
N THR A 21 4.79 2.74 -1.31
CA THR A 21 4.29 1.39 -1.64
C THR A 21 3.89 1.24 -3.11
N VAL A 22 3.28 2.29 -3.69
CA VAL A 22 2.80 2.30 -5.07
C VAL A 22 3.15 3.63 -5.72
N SER A 23 3.82 3.58 -6.86
CA SER A 23 4.08 4.73 -7.74
C SER A 23 3.46 4.50 -9.11
N ILE A 24 2.77 5.50 -9.65
CA ILE A 24 2.16 5.43 -10.97
C ILE A 24 2.61 6.66 -11.77
N CYS A 25 3.23 6.45 -12.92
CA CYS A 25 3.60 7.50 -13.85
C CYS A 25 2.53 7.62 -14.92
N THR A 26 1.83 8.76 -14.99
CA THR A 26 0.82 9.02 -16.03
C THR A 26 0.99 10.40 -16.64
N LYS A 27 0.32 10.63 -17.78
CA LYS A 27 0.19 11.97 -18.35
C LYS A 27 -0.59 12.88 -17.40
N LEU A 28 -0.39 14.18 -17.53
CA LEU A 28 -1.06 15.19 -16.69
C LEU A 28 -2.60 15.11 -16.81
N GLN A 29 -3.11 14.75 -17.98
CA GLN A 29 -4.55 14.64 -18.26
C GLN A 29 -5.23 13.54 -17.42
N ASP A 30 -4.53 12.44 -17.12
CA ASP A 30 -5.08 11.31 -16.36
C ASP A 30 -4.98 11.48 -14.85
N LYS A 31 -4.43 12.60 -14.36
CA LYS A 31 -4.18 12.83 -12.93
C LYS A 31 -5.41 12.59 -12.07
N LYS A 32 -6.58 13.11 -12.45
CA LYS A 32 -7.84 12.92 -11.69
C LYS A 32 -8.23 11.45 -11.57
N ARG A 33 -8.05 10.69 -12.65
CA ARG A 33 -8.38 9.25 -12.70
C ARG A 33 -7.44 8.46 -11.80
N VAL A 34 -6.15 8.78 -11.82
CA VAL A 34 -5.15 8.14 -10.96
C VAL A 34 -5.42 8.39 -9.48
N ILE A 35 -5.79 9.62 -9.12
CA ILE A 35 -6.14 9.96 -7.73
C ILE A 35 -7.33 9.14 -7.24
N GLY A 36 -8.39 9.01 -8.05
CA GLY A 36 -9.55 8.17 -7.71
C GLY A 36 -9.19 6.69 -7.57
N GLY A 37 -8.28 6.19 -8.42
CA GLY A 37 -7.75 4.82 -8.31
C GLY A 37 -6.95 4.60 -7.04
N LEU A 38 -6.04 5.52 -6.70
CA LEU A 38 -5.21 5.46 -5.49
C LEU A 38 -6.05 5.57 -4.22
N TYR A 39 -7.11 6.40 -4.23
CA TYR A 39 -8.03 6.49 -3.10
C TYR A 39 -8.77 5.17 -2.83
N ARG A 40 -9.20 4.46 -3.88
CA ARG A 40 -9.79 3.12 -3.76
C ARG A 40 -8.77 2.07 -3.32
N ALA A 41 -7.54 2.14 -3.81
CA ALA A 41 -6.48 1.22 -3.42
C ALA A 41 -6.11 1.37 -1.94
N LYS A 42 -6.05 2.61 -1.43
CA LYS A 42 -5.77 2.92 -0.02
C LYS A 42 -6.69 2.20 0.96
N PHE A 43 -7.96 1.96 0.60
CA PHE A 43 -8.91 1.24 1.45
C PHE A 43 -8.52 -0.24 1.70
N LYS A 44 -7.74 -0.85 0.81
CA LYS A 44 -7.28 -2.25 0.97
C LYS A 44 -6.11 -2.41 1.94
N PHE A 45 -5.45 -1.31 2.30
CA PHE A 45 -4.32 -1.33 3.23
C PHE A 45 -4.79 -0.95 4.62
N SER A 46 -4.26 -1.65 5.63
CA SER A 46 -4.45 -1.27 7.02
C SER A 46 -3.64 -0.01 7.35
N GLY A 47 -4.28 0.98 7.99
CA GLY A 47 -3.62 2.20 8.46
C GLY A 47 -3.81 3.41 7.55
N LEU A 48 -3.07 4.49 7.83
CA LEU A 48 -3.20 5.76 7.12
C LEU A 48 -2.09 5.91 6.07
N PHE A 49 -2.47 5.78 4.80
CA PHE A 49 -1.59 6.10 3.68
C PHE A 49 -1.85 7.51 3.14
N LYS A 50 -0.80 8.23 2.74
CA LYS A 50 -0.93 9.55 2.10
C LYS A 50 -0.66 9.42 0.60
N ILE A 51 -1.46 10.12 -0.21
CA ILE A 51 -1.18 10.27 -1.64
C ILE A 51 -0.30 11.52 -1.78
N GLN A 52 0.91 11.34 -2.29
CA GLN A 52 1.85 12.43 -2.59
C GLN A 52 2.06 12.51 -4.10
N PHE A 53 2.09 13.74 -4.60
CA PHE A 53 2.46 14.03 -5.99
C PHE A 53 3.86 14.61 -6.00
N TYR A 54 4.61 14.25 -7.04
CA TYR A 54 5.85 14.90 -7.42
C TYR A 54 5.58 15.85 -8.58
#